data_AF-V9WAL2-F1
#
_entry.id   AF-V9WAL2-F1
#
_cell.length_a   1.000
_cell.length_b   1.000
_cell.length_c   1.000
_cell.angle_alpha   90.00
_cell.angle_beta   90.00
_cell.angle_gamma   90.00
#
_symmetry.space_group_name_H-M   'P 1'
#
loop_
_entity.id
_entity.type
_entity.pdbx_description
1 polymer ?
#
loop_
_entity_poly.entity_id
_entity_poly.type
_entity_poly.pdbx_seq_one_letter_code
_entity_poly.pdbx_strand_id
1 'polypeptide(L)'
;MDLIKNILERSKEWGLIKVNPIVGVKKPKVEQPEIEFYDDNEAKEVITALNEEPRKWRLFILGSMIGGFRRGELLALEWADFDFNGMTLSINFLNNKRSCRGKGT
;
A
#
# COMPACT_ATOMS: atom_id res chain seq x y z
N MET A 1 0.90 -17.77 6.18
CA MET A 1 0.28 -18.24 7.44
C MET A 1 -1.10 -17.62 7.64
N ASP A 2 -1.26 -16.30 7.48
CA ASP A 2 -2.55 -15.62 7.69
C ASP A 2 -3.66 -16.09 6.73
N LEU A 3 -3.31 -16.46 5.49
CA LEU A 3 -4.26 -17.03 4.52
C LEU A 3 -4.89 -18.35 5.01
N ILE A 4 -4.08 -19.28 5.52
CA ILE A 4 -4.55 -20.60 5.98
C ILE A 4 -5.44 -20.44 7.21
N LYS A 5 -5.06 -19.55 8.13
CA LYS A 5 -5.89 -19.21 9.29
C LYS A 5 -7.26 -18.68 8.85
N ASN A 6 -7.28 -17.75 7.89
CA ASN A 6 -8.53 -17.18 7.37
C ASN A 6 -9.41 -18.23 6.66
N ILE A 7 -8.81 -19.12 5.86
CA ILE A 7 -9.53 -20.20 5.18
C ILE A 7 -10.16 -21.15 6.20
N LEU A 8 -9.40 -21.59 7.21
CA LEU A 8 -9.91 -22.53 8.22
C LEU A 8 -10.94 -21.91 9.16
N GLU A 9 -10.81 -20.61 9.47
CA GLU A 9 -11.86 -19.89 10.20
C GLU A 9 -13.13 -19.84 9.38
N ARG A 10 -13.02 -19.53 8.07
CA ARG A 10 -14.18 -19.54 7.17
C ARG A 10 -14.81 -20.92 7.00
N SER A 11 -13.99 -21.98 6.94
CA SER A 11 -14.49 -23.37 6.89
C SER A 11 -15.24 -23.77 8.16
N LYS A 12 -14.83 -23.24 9.31
CA LYS A 12 -15.56 -23.41 10.58
C LYS A 12 -16.88 -22.64 10.58
N GLU A 13 -16.88 -21.39 10.11
CA GLU A 13 -18.10 -20.58 9.96
C GLU A 13 -19.13 -21.26 9.04
N TRP A 14 -18.68 -21.90 7.96
CA TRP A 14 -19.52 -22.66 7.04
C TRP A 14 -19.91 -24.05 7.54
N GLY A 15 -19.46 -24.46 8.73
CA GLY A 15 -19.79 -25.76 9.32
C GLY A 15 -19.12 -26.96 8.64
N LEU A 16 -18.13 -26.75 7.76
CA LEU A 16 -17.36 -27.82 7.12
C LEU A 16 -16.46 -28.55 8.13
N ILE A 17 -15.99 -27.83 9.14
CA ILE A 17 -15.19 -28.38 10.25
C ILE A 17 -15.78 -27.91 11.59
N LYS A 18 -15.77 -28.79 12.59
CA LYS A 18 -16.29 -28.45 13.94
C LYS A 18 -15.39 -27.46 14.69
N VAL A 19 -14.08 -27.58 14.49
CA VAL A 19 -13.06 -26.80 15.21
C VAL A 19 -11.95 -26.44 14.22
N ASN A 20 -11.42 -25.22 14.32
CA ASN A 20 -10.26 -24.79 13.54
C ASN A 20 -8.98 -25.40 14.14
N PRO A 21 -8.24 -26.26 13.40
CA PRO A 21 -7.08 -26.98 13.93
C PRO A 21 -5.85 -26.09 14.16
N ILE A 22 -5.86 -24.84 13.68
CA ILE A 22 -4.74 -23.89 13.85
C ILE A 22 -4.88 -23.04 15.13
N VAL A 23 -5.99 -23.18 15.87
CA VAL A 23 -6.18 -22.49 17.16
C VAL A 23 -5.11 -22.96 18.14
N GLY A 24 -4.20 -22.05 18.53
CA GLY A 24 -3.09 -22.33 19.45
C GLY A 24 -1.72 -22.51 18.78
N VAL A 25 -1.66 -22.57 17.45
CA VAL A 25 -0.37 -22.63 16.73
C VAL A 25 0.29 -21.24 16.76
N LYS A 26 1.49 -21.15 17.31
CA LYS A 26 2.28 -19.91 17.29
C LYS A 26 2.71 -19.59 15.85
N LYS A 27 2.54 -18.33 15.44
CA LYS A 27 3.04 -17.84 14.16
C LYS A 27 4.57 -17.98 14.14
N PRO A 28 5.18 -18.48 13.05
CA PRO A 28 6.63 -18.47 12.93
C PRO A 28 7.12 -17.03 13.03
N LYS A 29 8.20 -16.81 13.78
CA LYS A 29 8.87 -15.50 13.79
C LYS A 29 9.42 -15.27 12.39
N VAL A 30 9.03 -14.16 11.79
CA VAL A 30 9.63 -13.68 10.55
C VAL A 30 10.75 -12.74 10.98
N GLU A 31 11.97 -13.08 10.59
CA GLU A 31 13.09 -12.14 10.70
C GLU A 31 12.78 -10.97 9.76
N GLN A 32 12.73 -9.77 10.33
CA GLN A 32 12.55 -8.57 9.52
C GLN A 32 13.91 -8.22 8.95
N PRO A 33 14.07 -8.20 7.62
CA PRO A 33 15.30 -7.72 7.03
C PRO A 33 15.50 -6.26 7.45
N GLU A 34 16.74 -5.89 7.69
CA GLU A 34 17.10 -4.50 7.91
C GLU A 34 16.80 -3.72 6.63
N ILE A 35 16.02 -2.64 6.77
CA ILE A 35 15.65 -1.80 5.64
C ILE A 35 16.76 -0.76 5.49
N GLU A 36 17.44 -0.77 4.34
CA GLU A 36 18.37 0.29 3.98
C GLU A 36 17.57 1.55 3.60
N PHE A 37 17.94 2.67 4.20
CA PHE A 37 17.36 3.98 3.93
C PHE A 37 18.41 4.87 3.28
N TYR A 38 17.96 5.79 2.43
CA TYR A 38 18.84 6.76 1.81
C TYR A 38 19.40 7.74 2.84
N ASP A 39 20.71 7.97 2.80
CA ASP A 39 21.33 9.11 3.46
C ASP A 39 21.00 10.42 2.70
N ASP A 40 21.19 11.55 3.37
CA ASP A 40 20.93 12.88 2.81
C ASP A 40 21.72 13.13 1.51
N ASN A 41 22.92 12.57 1.39
CA ASN A 41 23.75 12.71 0.19
C ASN A 41 23.22 11.85 -0.96
N GLU A 42 22.85 10.60 -0.67
CA GLU A 42 22.27 9.69 -1.66
C GLU A 42 20.93 10.21 -2.18
N ALA A 43 20.10 10.78 -1.29
CA ALA A 43 18.84 11.40 -1.69
C ALA A 43 19.06 12.55 -2.69
N LYS A 44 20.10 13.37 -2.49
CA LYS A 44 20.46 14.46 -3.44
C LYS A 44 20.94 13.92 -4.78
N GLU A 45 21.71 12.85 -4.78
CA GLU A 45 22.17 12.18 -6.00
C GLU A 45 20.97 11.63 -6.79
N VAL A 46 20.04 10.97 -6.12
CA VAL A 46 18.79 10.47 -6.74
C VAL A 46 17.99 11.62 -7.34
N ILE A 47 17.78 12.72 -6.60
CA ILE A 47 17.06 13.90 -7.11
C ILE A 47 17.76 14.49 -8.35
N THR A 48 19.09 14.52 -8.34
CA THR A 48 19.88 15.02 -9.46
C THR A 48 19.72 14.15 -10.69
N ALA A 49 19.84 12.82 -10.54
CA ALA A 49 19.63 11.87 -11.63
C ALA A 49 18.20 11.93 -12.20
N LEU A 50 17.20 12.15 -11.34
CA LEU A 50 15.80 12.27 -11.78
C LEU A 50 15.53 13.49 -12.67
N ASN A 51 16.41 14.49 -12.70
CA ASN A 51 16.22 15.64 -13.58
C ASN A 51 16.41 15.28 -15.06
N GLU A 52 17.20 14.26 -15.36
CA GLU A 52 17.45 13.75 -16.72
C GLU A 52 16.32 12.82 -17.20
N GLU A 53 15.53 12.28 -16.28
CA GLU A 53 14.44 11.36 -16.57
C GLU A 53 13.16 12.05 -17.07
N PRO A 54 12.29 11.32 -17.79
CA PRO A 54 10.99 11.83 -18.21
C PRO A 54 10.16 12.36 -17.04
N ARG A 55 9.43 13.46 -17.29
CA ARG A 55 8.59 14.17 -16.30
C ARG A 55 7.68 13.25 -15.47
N LYS A 56 7.17 12.18 -16.07
CA LYS A 56 6.32 11.19 -15.40
C LYS A 56 7.03 10.51 -14.23
N TRP A 57 8.24 10.00 -14.46
CA TRP A 57 9.02 9.29 -13.44
C TRP A 57 9.56 10.26 -12.39
N ARG A 58 10.01 11.42 -12.85
CA ARG A 58 10.43 12.51 -11.98
C ARG A 58 9.35 12.91 -10.98
N LEU A 59 8.12 13.17 -11.45
CA LEU A 59 7.00 13.54 -10.57
C LEU A 59 6.63 12.42 -9.60
N PHE A 60 6.64 11.17 -10.08
CA PHE A 60 6.26 10.02 -9.26
C PHE A 60 7.21 9.79 -8.10
N ILE A 61 8.52 9.84 -8.37
CA ILE A 61 9.54 9.54 -7.37
C ILE A 61 9.72 10.74 -6.43
N LEU A 62 9.75 11.97 -6.95
CA LEU A 62 9.78 13.17 -6.11
C LEU A 62 8.53 13.32 -5.25
N GLY A 63 7.35 13.02 -5.78
CA GLY A 63 6.11 13.01 -5.01
C GLY A 63 6.15 12.00 -3.86
N SER A 64 6.76 10.84 -4.08
CA SER A 64 6.95 9.85 -3.01
C SER A 64 7.97 10.33 -1.96
N MET A 65 9.10 10.91 -2.39
CA MET A 65 10.17 11.34 -1.49
C MET A 65 9.81 12.59 -0.67
N ILE A 66 9.23 13.61 -1.32
CA ILE A 66 8.94 14.91 -0.72
C ILE A 66 7.53 14.93 -0.12
N GLY A 67 6.56 14.37 -0.85
CA GLY A 67 5.15 14.34 -0.42
C GLY A 67 4.81 13.16 0.49
N GLY A 68 5.70 12.18 0.64
CA GLY A 68 5.48 11.00 1.46
C GLY A 68 4.36 10.08 0.94
N PHE A 69 3.96 10.24 -0.33
CA PHE A 69 2.87 9.46 -0.90
C PHE A 69 3.28 8.01 -1.11
N ARG A 70 2.36 7.09 -0.78
CA ARG A 70 2.56 5.69 -1.17
C ARG A 70 2.34 5.54 -2.67
N ARG A 71 3.02 4.57 -3.27
CA ARG A 71 2.90 4.22 -4.70
C ARG A 71 1.45 4.15 -5.19
N GLY A 72 0.56 3.55 -4.39
CA GLY A 72 -0.85 3.41 -4.74
C GLY A 72 -1.67 4.71 -4.64
N GLU A 73 -1.26 5.62 -3.77
CA GLU A 73 -1.90 6.94 -3.59
C GLU A 73 -1.56 7.83 -4.81
N LEU A 74 -0.29 7.87 -5.21
CA LEU A 74 0.14 8.60 -6.43
C LEU A 74 -0.53 8.12 -7.70
N LEU A 75 -0.80 6.81 -7.82
CA LEU A 75 -1.50 6.23 -8.97
C LEU A 75 -3.00 6.53 -8.97
N ALA A 76 -3.58 6.86 -7.82
CA ALA A 76 -5.01 7.12 -7.67
C ALA A 76 -5.38 8.61 -7.70
N LEU A 77 -4.39 9.50 -7.85
CA LEU A 77 -4.60 10.95 -7.91
C LEU A 77 -5.35 11.35 -9.17
N GLU A 78 -6.44 12.10 -8.98
CA GLU A 78 -7.22 12.70 -10.05
C GLU A 78 -7.09 14.24 -10.02
N TRP A 79 -7.42 14.90 -11.12
CA TRP A 79 -7.39 16.38 -11.19
C TRP A 79 -8.31 17.05 -10.16
N ALA A 80 -9.38 16.37 -9.74
CA ALA A 80 -10.31 16.87 -8.73
C ALA A 80 -9.71 16.91 -7.31
N ASP A 81 -8.62 16.18 -7.06
CA ASP A 81 -7.94 16.14 -5.77
C ASP A 81 -7.00 17.36 -5.54
N PHE A 82 -6.75 18.15 -6.60
CA PHE A 82 -5.88 19.33 -6.55
C PHE A 82 -6.70 20.61 -6.32
N ASP A 83 -6.49 21.25 -5.17
CA ASP A 83 -6.92 22.63 -4.97
C ASP A 83 -5.76 23.59 -5.23
N PHE A 84 -5.77 24.19 -6.41
CA PHE A 84 -4.75 25.16 -6.83
C PHE A 84 -4.82 26.49 -6.07
N ASN A 85 -5.98 26.84 -5.49
CA ASN A 85 -6.11 28.08 -4.72
C ASN A 85 -5.60 27.91 -3.29
N GLY A 86 -5.92 26.77 -2.68
CA GLY A 86 -5.44 26.39 -1.35
C GLY A 86 -4.04 25.77 -1.34
N MET A 87 -3.40 25.58 -2.50
CA MET A 87 -2.14 24.83 -2.69
C MET A 87 -2.14 23.49 -1.92
N THR A 88 -3.28 22.81 -1.91
CA THR A 88 -3.51 21.62 -1.11
C THR A 88 -3.83 20.43 -2.02
N LEU A 89 -3.28 19.27 -1.68
CA LEU A 89 -3.57 17.99 -2.33
C LEU A 89 -4.36 17.11 -1.37
N SER A 90 -5.55 16.68 -1.77
CA SER A 90 -6.42 15.83 -0.95
C SER A 90 -6.36 14.39 -1.44
N ILE A 91 -5.82 13.47 -0.64
CA ILE A 91 -5.74 12.06 -1.04
C ILE A 91 -7.00 11.32 -0.60
N ASN A 92 -7.84 10.94 -1.57
CA ASN A 92 -9.02 10.13 -1.31
C ASN A 92 -8.68 8.64 -1.42
N PHE A 93 -8.56 7.94 -0.30
CA PHE A 93 -8.35 6.48 -0.24
C PHE A 93 -9.52 5.65 -0.83
N LEU A 94 -10.61 6.30 -1.28
CA LEU A 94 -11.85 5.67 -1.72
C LEU A 94 -11.91 5.38 -3.22
N ASN A 95 -10.98 5.89 -4.04
CA ASN A 95 -11.04 5.67 -5.49
C ASN A 95 -10.57 4.27 -5.95
N ASN A 96 -10.16 3.41 -5.00
CA ASN A 96 -10.14 1.98 -5.27
C ASN A 96 -11.58 1.45 -5.23
N LYS A 97 -12.33 1.65 -6.33
CA LYS A 97 -13.57 0.92 -6.64
C LYS A 97 -13.27 -0.57 -6.78
N ARG A 98 -12.84 -1.23 -5.70
CA ARG A 98 -12.93 -2.67 -5.60
C ARG A 98 -14.41 -2.94 -5.48
N SER A 99 -14.98 -3.44 -6.57
CA SER A 99 -16.22 -4.19 -6.59
C SER A 99 -16.07 -5.41 -5.66
N CYS A 100 -16.08 -5.17 -4.35
CA CYS A 100 -16.46 -6.17 -3.36
C CYS A 100 -18.00 -6.19 -3.38
N ARG A 101 -18.57 -6.67 -4.49
CA ARG A 101 -19.99 -6.96 -4.59
C ARG A 101 -20.20 -8.21 -3.72
N GLY A 102 -20.38 -8.00 -2.43
CA GLY A 102 -20.91 -9.01 -1.53
C GLY A 102 -22.26 -9.43 -2.07
N LYS A 103 -22.33 -10.61 -2.70
CA LYS A 103 -23.61 -11.30 -2.88
C LYS A 103 -23.96 -11.87 -1.52
N GLY A 104 -24.76 -11.12 -0.77
CA GLY A 104 -25.58 -11.67 0.29
C GLY A 104 -26.83 -12.26 -0.36
N THR A 105 -26.87 -13.58 -0.39
CA THR A 105 -28.02 -14.50 -0.20
C THR A 105 -27.48 -15.90 -0.37
#